data_AF-A0A920UGR0-F1
#
_entry.id   AF-A0A920UGR0-F1
#
_cell.length_a   1.000
_cell.length_b   1.000
_cell.length_c   1.000
_cell.angle_alpha   90.00
_cell.angle_beta   90.00
_cell.angle_gamma   90.00
#
_symmetry.space_group_name_H-M   'P 1'
#
loop_
_entity.id
_entity.type
_entity.pdbx_description
1 polymer ?
#
loop_
_entity_poly.entity_id
_entity_poly.type
_entity_poly.pdbx_seq_one_letter_code
_entity_poly.pdbx_strand_id
1 'polypeptide(L)'
;MRANFLVNRTNLESSTWKVLVPLSLGDQKTVNRSSRSTVGTVTEVYDHYRLLFARLGKPHCPECGTRITSQNPEQITDYAYLDGLNELCLILAPMVQERKGEYRKELEGVGSTGFLCERE
;
A
#
# COMPACT_ATOMS: atom_id res chain seq x y z
N MET A 1 -16.70 -24.09 58.78
CA MET A 1 -17.13 -23.06 59.75
C MET A 1 -17.44 -21.78 58.98
N ARG A 2 -18.71 -21.36 59.00
CA ARG A 2 -19.22 -20.18 58.30
C ARG A 2 -18.93 -18.94 59.13
N ALA A 3 -18.26 -17.94 58.57
CA ALA A 3 -18.20 -16.60 59.14
C ALA A 3 -19.18 -15.70 58.37
N ASN A 4 -20.27 -15.33 59.05
CA ASN A 4 -21.24 -14.35 58.59
C ASN A 4 -20.61 -12.95 58.66
N PHE A 5 -20.42 -12.32 57.51
CA PHE A 5 -20.05 -10.90 57.44
C PHE A 5 -21.31 -10.10 57.09
N LEU A 6 -22.03 -9.68 58.13
CA LEU A 6 -23.11 -8.69 58.04
C LEU A 6 -22.47 -7.30 57.96
N VAL A 7 -22.44 -6.72 56.76
CA VAL A 7 -22.16 -5.29 56.59
C VAL A 7 -23.49 -4.58 56.35
N ASN A 8 -23.86 -3.77 57.35
CA ASN A 8 -24.97 -2.86 57.32
C ASN A 8 -24.88 -1.92 56.11
N ARG A 9 -25.98 -1.84 55.35
CA ARG A 9 -26.21 -0.79 54.36
C ARG A 9 -26.53 0.51 55.08
N THR A 10 -25.62 1.48 55.01
CA THR A 10 -25.95 2.89 55.21
C THR A 10 -25.21 3.72 54.17
N ASN A 11 -25.98 4.22 53.21
CA ASN A 11 -25.79 5.40 52.36
C ASN A 11 -24.35 5.88 52.14
N LEU A 12 -23.78 5.53 50.98
CA LEU A 12 -22.94 6.43 50.22
C LEU A 12 -23.52 6.55 48.81
N GLU A 13 -24.29 7.61 48.60
CA GLU A 13 -24.45 8.19 47.27
C GLU A 13 -23.09 8.75 46.85
N SER A 14 -22.44 8.10 45.90
CA SER A 14 -21.46 8.74 45.03
C SER A 14 -21.42 7.96 43.73
N SER A 15 -22.05 8.56 42.74
CA SER A 15 -22.03 8.23 41.32
C SER A 15 -20.59 8.05 40.84
N THR A 16 -20.01 6.89 41.12
CA THR A 16 -18.65 6.56 40.72
C THR A 16 -18.73 6.08 39.28
N TRP A 17 -18.65 7.03 38.35
CA TRP A 17 -18.35 6.80 36.94
C TRP A 17 -17.08 5.94 36.89
N LYS A 18 -17.26 4.63 36.71
CA LYS A 18 -16.16 3.69 36.55
C LYS A 18 -15.62 3.92 35.14
N VAL A 19 -14.72 4.90 34.97
CA VAL A 19 -14.01 5.04 33.69
C VAL A 19 -13.04 3.90 33.57
N LEU A 20 -13.47 2.93 32.75
CA LEU A 20 -12.62 1.92 32.19
C LEU A 20 -11.69 2.63 31.21
N VAL A 21 -10.51 3.02 31.69
CA VAL A 21 -9.37 3.31 30.81
C VAL A 21 -9.07 2.02 30.02
N PRO A 22 -8.85 2.10 28.70
CA PRO A 22 -8.50 0.91 27.93
C PRO A 22 -7.21 0.34 28.47
N LEU A 23 -7.29 -0.81 29.15
CA LEU A 23 -6.11 -1.56 29.55
C LEU A 23 -5.56 -2.24 28.30
N SER A 24 -4.41 -1.77 27.81
CA SER A 24 -3.63 -2.51 26.83
C SER A 24 -2.68 -3.43 27.60
N LEU A 25 -3.07 -4.70 27.73
CA LEU A 25 -2.17 -5.72 28.25
C LEU A 25 -1.33 -6.24 27.06
N GLY A 26 -0.01 -6.09 27.16
CA GLY A 26 0.92 -6.56 26.14
C GLY A 26 1.04 -8.07 26.17
N ASP A 27 0.29 -8.75 25.30
CA ASP A 27 0.42 -10.18 25.09
C ASP A 27 1.51 -10.45 24.05
N GLN A 28 2.54 -11.22 24.42
CA GLN A 28 3.71 -11.45 23.57
C GLN A 28 3.38 -12.53 22.53
N LYS A 29 2.60 -12.14 21.51
CA LYS A 29 2.26 -13.01 20.39
C LYS A 29 3.51 -13.38 19.59
N THR A 30 3.58 -14.65 19.24
CA THR A 30 4.65 -15.29 18.48
C THR A 30 5.00 -14.49 17.23
N VAL A 31 6.31 -14.34 16.99
CA VAL A 31 6.86 -13.66 15.81
C VAL A 31 6.33 -14.36 14.56
N ASN A 32 5.40 -13.71 13.84
CA ASN A 32 4.95 -14.18 12.54
C ASN A 32 6.14 -14.14 11.56
N ARG A 33 6.76 -15.29 11.31
CA ARG A 33 7.96 -15.41 10.47
C ARG A 33 7.57 -15.38 8.99
N SER A 34 7.28 -14.19 8.48
CA SER A 34 7.32 -13.94 7.04
C SER A 34 8.70 -13.42 6.68
N SER A 35 9.38 -14.04 5.70
CA SER A 35 10.71 -13.62 5.23
C SER A 35 10.74 -12.19 4.68
N ARG A 36 9.57 -11.64 4.32
CA ARG A 36 9.41 -10.27 3.84
C ARG A 36 9.09 -9.27 4.96
N SER A 37 8.74 -9.75 6.16
CA SER A 37 8.49 -8.86 7.31
C SER A 37 9.81 -8.52 7.97
N THR A 38 10.11 -7.23 8.00
CA THR A 38 11.30 -6.68 8.68
C THR A 38 10.87 -5.87 9.89
N VAL A 39 11.80 -5.52 10.77
CA VAL A 39 11.52 -4.60 11.88
C VAL A 39 10.91 -3.30 11.36
N GLY A 40 11.37 -2.80 10.21
CA GLY A 40 10.86 -1.59 9.59
C GLY A 40 9.41 -1.68 9.09
N THR A 41 8.91 -2.87 8.72
CA THR A 41 7.49 -3.06 8.39
C THR A 41 6.64 -3.26 9.65
N VAL A 42 7.19 -3.88 10.70
CA VAL A 42 6.48 -4.06 11.99
C VAL A 42 6.30 -2.74 12.73
N THR A 43 7.29 -1.85 12.64
CA THR A 43 7.23 -0.52 13.27
C THR A 43 6.68 0.57 12.34
N GLU A 44 6.23 0.20 11.13
CA GLU A 44 5.74 1.12 10.08
C GLU A 44 6.77 2.18 9.62
N VAL A 45 8.00 2.14 10.13
CA VAL A 45 9.08 3.06 9.75
C VAL A 45 9.36 2.99 8.26
N TYR A 46 9.29 1.80 7.65
CA TYR A 46 9.48 1.63 6.21
C TYR A 46 8.42 2.38 5.39
N ASP A 47 7.17 2.45 5.85
CA ASP A 47 6.11 3.18 5.15
C ASP A 47 6.34 4.70 5.18
N HIS A 48 6.88 5.20 6.29
CA HIS A 48 7.31 6.60 6.39
C HIS A 48 8.46 6.90 5.43
N TYR A 49 9.46 6.01 5.35
CA TYR A 49 10.54 6.16 4.38
C TYR A 49 10.04 6.12 2.93
N ARG A 50 9.09 5.23 2.59
CA ARG A 50 8.49 5.19 1.25
C ARG A 50 7.87 6.53 0.87
N LEU A 51 7.11 7.15 1.77
CA LEU A 51 6.53 8.48 1.55
C LEU A 51 7.60 9.57 1.42
N LEU A 52 8.65 9.52 2.25
CA LEU A 52 9.77 10.46 2.21
C LEU A 52 10.48 10.41 0.84
N PHE A 53 10.88 9.22 0.40
CA PHE A 53 11.58 9.03 -0.87
C PHE A 53 10.68 9.30 -2.08
N ALA A 54 9.38 9.01 -2.01
CA ALA A 54 8.45 9.36 -3.08
C ALA A 54 8.33 10.89 -3.28
N ARG A 55 8.45 11.67 -2.20
CA ARG A 55 8.31 13.15 -2.26
C ARG A 55 9.63 13.87 -2.50
N LEU A 56 10.71 13.43 -1.87
CA LEU A 56 12.01 14.14 -1.87
C LEU A 56 13.12 13.40 -2.62
N GLY A 57 12.88 12.14 -3.02
CA GLY A 57 13.85 11.33 -3.74
C GLY A 57 14.14 11.90 -5.12
N LYS A 58 15.42 11.97 -5.48
CA LYS A 58 15.88 12.26 -6.84
C LYS A 58 16.21 10.92 -7.51
N PRO A 59 15.44 10.49 -8.52
CA PRO A 59 15.70 9.22 -9.18
C PRO A 59 16.96 9.32 -10.06
N HIS A 60 17.81 8.30 -10.00
CA HIS A 60 19.03 8.18 -10.78
C HIS A 60 19.05 6.83 -11.50
N CYS A 61 19.65 6.78 -12.68
CA CYS A 61 19.87 5.54 -13.41
C CYS A 61 20.87 4.64 -12.66
N PRO A 62 20.59 3.34 -12.46
CA PRO A 62 21.48 2.42 -11.74
C PRO A 62 22.78 2.14 -12.49
N GLU A 63 22.81 2.26 -13.82
CA GLU A 63 24.00 1.96 -14.62
C GLU A 63 24.93 3.17 -14.79
N CYS A 64 24.36 4.33 -15.13
CA CYS A 64 25.15 5.52 -15.47
C CYS A 64 25.12 6.63 -14.40
N GLY A 65 24.25 6.54 -13.39
CA GLY A 65 24.12 7.54 -12.32
C GLY A 65 23.46 8.86 -12.73
N THR A 66 23.10 9.03 -14.00
CA THR A 66 22.43 10.22 -14.51
C THR A 66 21.04 10.39 -13.89
N ARG A 67 20.65 11.64 -13.61
CA ARG A 67 19.33 11.96 -13.04
C ARG A 67 18.23 11.68 -14.06
N ILE A 68 17.18 10.97 -13.63
CA ILE A 68 16.02 10.67 -14.48
C ILE A 68 15.12 11.91 -14.56
N THR A 69 14.71 12.27 -15.78
CA THR A 69 13.82 13.40 -16.07
C THR A 69 12.60 12.92 -16.85
N SER A 70 11.55 13.75 -16.91
CA SER A 70 10.39 13.49 -17.76
C SER A 70 10.79 13.47 -19.23
N GLN A 71 10.21 12.55 -19.99
CA GLN A 71 10.43 12.40 -21.44
C GLN A 71 9.18 12.85 -22.20
N ASN A 72 9.37 13.41 -23.39
CA ASN A 72 8.29 13.74 -24.32
C ASN A 72 7.82 12.46 -25.07
N PRO A 73 6.53 12.29 -25.41
CA PRO A 73 6.06 11.19 -26.26
C PRO A 73 6.90 10.98 -27.54
N GLU A 74 7.29 12.06 -28.22
CA GLU A 74 8.14 11.99 -29.43
C GLU A 74 9.50 11.36 -29.14
N GLN A 75 10.10 11.69 -27.99
CA GLN A 75 11.38 11.10 -27.59
C GLN A 75 11.21 9.59 -27.35
N ILE A 76 10.10 9.17 -26.74
CA ILE A 76 9.81 7.76 -26.50
C ILE A 76 9.64 7.00 -27.82
N THR A 77 8.96 7.59 -28.81
CA THR A 77 8.81 6.97 -30.14
C THR A 77 10.14 6.86 -30.87
N ASP A 78 11.00 7.87 -30.76
CA ASP A 78 12.33 7.85 -31.37
C ASP A 78 13.21 6.76 -30.75
N TYR A 79 13.22 6.63 -29.42
CA TYR A 79 13.94 5.55 -28.73
C TYR A 79 13.41 4.18 -29.14
N ALA A 80 12.09 4.00 -29.21
CA ALA A 80 11.50 2.73 -29.63
C ALA A 80 11.89 2.35 -31.08
N TYR A 81 11.98 3.32 -31.98
CA TYR A 81 12.40 3.08 -33.36
C TYR A 81 13.89 2.73 -33.48
N LEU A 82 14.74 3.38 -32.69
CA LEU A 82 16.19 3.14 -32.69
C LEU A 82 16.57 1.81 -32.05
N ASP A 83 15.95 1.45 -30.93
CA ASP A 83 16.27 0.22 -30.20
C ASP A 83 15.74 -1.04 -30.93
N GLY A 84 14.65 -0.92 -31.68
CA GLY A 84 13.94 -2.03 -32.33
C GLY A 84 14.07 -2.07 -33.86
N LEU A 85 15.16 -1.57 -34.45
CA LEU A 85 15.33 -1.59 -35.90
C LEU A 85 15.21 -3.01 -36.46
N ASN A 86 14.18 -3.24 -37.28
CA ASN A 86 13.81 -4.52 -37.92
C ASN A 86 13.33 -5.64 -36.97
N GLU A 87 12.95 -5.33 -35.74
CA GLU A 87 12.34 -6.30 -34.83
C GLU A 87 10.81 -6.14 -34.78
N LEU A 88 10.11 -7.26 -34.66
CA LEU A 88 8.66 -7.26 -34.40
C LEU A 88 8.43 -6.90 -32.93
N CYS A 89 7.81 -5.76 -32.67
CA CYS A 89 7.45 -5.33 -31.32
C CYS A 89 5.93 -5.35 -31.11
N LEU A 90 5.50 -5.71 -29.90
CA LEU A 90 4.11 -5.60 -29.45
C LEU A 90 3.93 -4.30 -28.67
N ILE A 91 3.04 -3.44 -29.14
CA ILE A 91 2.71 -2.19 -28.45
C ILE A 91 1.56 -2.46 -27.49
N LEU A 92 1.87 -2.44 -26.19
CA LEU A 92 0.90 -2.65 -25.12
C LEU A 92 0.52 -1.32 -24.46
N ALA A 93 -0.78 -1.15 -24.19
CA ALA A 93 -1.32 -0.01 -23.47
C ALA A 93 -1.96 -0.46 -22.13
N PRO A 94 -1.20 -0.49 -21.01
CA PRO A 94 -1.73 -0.92 -19.72
C PRO A 94 -2.68 0.14 -19.13
N MET A 95 -3.98 0.03 -19.47
CA MET A 95 -5.02 0.98 -19.06
C MET A 95 -5.27 1.00 -17.54
N VAL A 96 -5.09 -0.15 -16.87
CA VAL A 96 -5.34 -0.30 -15.44
C VAL A 96 -4.15 -0.97 -14.78
N GLN A 97 -3.55 -0.32 -13.79
CA GLN A 97 -2.45 -0.85 -12.99
C GLN A 97 -2.76 -0.71 -11.50
N GLU A 98 -2.75 -1.83 -10.78
CA GLU A 98 -2.80 -1.91 -9.30
C GLU A 98 -3.91 -1.09 -8.61
N ARG A 99 -5.01 -0.80 -9.33
CA ARG A 99 -6.19 -0.13 -8.77
C ARG A 99 -7.25 -1.17 -8.42
N LYS A 100 -8.00 -0.91 -7.34
CA LYS A 100 -9.16 -1.70 -6.95
C LYS A 100 -10.42 -1.04 -7.53
N GLY A 101 -11.25 -1.80 -8.23
CA GLY A 101 -12.51 -1.30 -8.80
C GLY A 101 -13.05 -2.19 -9.91
N GLU A 102 -14.29 -1.92 -10.34
CA GLU A 102 -14.89 -2.52 -11.53
C GLU A 102 -14.65 -1.59 -12.73
N TYR A 103 -13.92 -2.06 -13.75
CA TYR A 103 -13.51 -1.27 -14.92
C TYR A 103 -14.44 -1.43 -16.12
N ARG A 104 -15.74 -1.60 -15.86
CA ARG A 104 -16.71 -1.96 -16.90
C ARG A 104 -16.87 -0.87 -17.95
N LYS A 105 -16.84 0.41 -17.55
CA LYS A 105 -17.00 1.55 -18.45
C LYS A 105 -15.77 1.73 -19.35
N GLU A 106 -14.58 1.54 -18.79
CA GLU A 106 -13.30 1.64 -19.49
C GLU A 106 -13.19 0.53 -20.54
N LEU A 107 -13.59 -0.70 -20.19
CA LEU A 107 -13.60 -1.83 -21.12
C LEU A 107 -14.66 -1.67 -22.23
N GLU A 108 -15.87 -1.20 -21.90
CA GLU A 108 -16.91 -0.92 -22.91
C GLU A 108 -16.47 0.19 -23.88
N GLY A 109 -15.78 1.23 -23.38
CA GLY A 109 -15.20 2.28 -24.20
C GLY A 109 -14.14 1.76 -25.19
N VAL A 110 -13.22 0.91 -24.72
CA VAL A 110 -12.19 0.27 -25.56
C VAL A 110 -12.81 -0.67 -26.59
N GLY A 111 -13.85 -1.43 -26.22
CA GLY A 111 -14.59 -2.27 -27.16
C GLY A 111 -15.27 -1.48 -28.27
N SER A 112 -15.81 -0.29 -27.98
CA SER A 112 -16.43 0.57 -28.99
C SER A 112 -15.44 1.18 -29.99
N THR A 113 -14.16 1.31 -29.60
CA THR A 113 -13.09 1.83 -30.47
C THR A 113 -12.45 0.76 -31.33
N GLY A 114 -12.92 -0.49 -31.26
CA GLY A 114 -12.50 -1.59 -32.12
C GLY A 114 -11.24 -2.33 -31.63
N PHE A 115 -10.77 -2.05 -30.41
CA PHE A 115 -9.67 -2.79 -29.81
C PHE A 115 -10.20 -4.09 -29.18
N LEU A 116 -9.73 -5.24 -29.68
CA LEU A 116 -9.98 -6.54 -29.07
C LEU A 116 -8.84 -6.80 -28.06
N CYS A 117 -9.17 -7.04 -26.78
CA CYS A 117 -8.18 -7.52 -25.83
C CYS A 117 -7.80 -8.97 -26.18
N GLU A 118 -6.71 -9.15 -26.92
CA GLU A 118 -6.07 -10.45 -27.06
C GLU A 118 -5.27 -10.70 -25.77
N ARG A 119 -5.73 -11.70 -25.00
CA ARG A 119 -5.03 -12.17 -23.81
C ARG A 119 -4.15 -13.35 -24.23
N GLU A 120 -2.85 -13.23 -24.07
CA GLU A 120 -1.97 -14.36 -23.75
C GLU A 120 -1.73 -14.43 -22.24
#